data_AF-A0A543KWR2-F1
#
_entry.id   AF-A0A543KWR2-F1
#
_cell.length_a   1.000
_cell.length_b   1.000
_cell.length_c   1.000
_cell.angle_alpha   90.00
_cell.angle_beta   90.00
_cell.angle_gamma   90.00
#
_symmetry.space_group_name_H-M   'P 1'
#
loop_
_entity.id
_entity.type
_entity.pdbx_description
1 polymer ?
#
loop_
_entity_poly.entity_id
_entity_poly.type
_entity_poly.pdbx_seq_one_letter_code
_entity_poly.pdbx_strand_id
1 'polypeptide(L)'
;MPDSDRVEHPAGAVETPAHVALRRAKRQALALLLVVTAVFVATSLVERGLLLNCIKAMAEAAMVGALADWFAVVALFRRPLGLPIPHTAVIARNQERIGRNLGSFVRDKFLDVPSLVALIRRHDPAERLSQWLLAPGNAALLGQQAVRLASAALETVQDAQVERFVQKAVRTLIGQLDLSRALAAVLGTLTHNGRHQALLEEVLHKLVEWLQNPETREWVAQTIVAWLKKDHPRTEKLLPTDWLGDKGSAMLARALETLMSEVAANPQHTLRAQFDGALQRFVERLRHDPEWLRKGEEIRTYLQTDPTVGEYAKTLWVDLRAALQRDLADADSVLARQVVKLGVWLGESLAADPALRQSFNTRMEGWVQGLAPDVSQFVAQHIQDTVQRWDAEQMSALIELNIGKDLQYIRINGTVVGGLIGLVLFGLSHAREIARAVAGG
;
A
#
# COMPACT_ATOMS: atom_id res chain seq x y z
N MET A 1 15.58 -30.84 11.40
CA MET A 1 15.73 -31.28 10.00
C MET A 1 14.72 -32.40 9.77
N PRO A 2 13.58 -32.08 9.14
CA PRO A 2 12.81 -33.08 8.43
C PRO A 2 12.57 -32.68 6.96
N ASP A 3 12.50 -33.73 6.16
CA ASP A 3 12.19 -33.88 4.73
C ASP A 3 11.85 -32.64 3.90
N SER A 4 12.69 -32.43 2.88
CA SER A 4 12.38 -31.67 1.68
C SER A 4 11.21 -32.30 0.95
N ASP A 5 10.16 -31.51 0.75
CA ASP A 5 9.01 -31.78 -0.10
C ASP A 5 9.40 -32.47 -1.41
N ARG A 6 9.14 -33.78 -1.47
CA ARG A 6 8.90 -34.47 -2.74
C ARG A 6 7.58 -33.95 -3.26
N VAL A 7 7.65 -33.04 -4.22
CA VAL A 7 6.51 -32.70 -5.07
C VAL A 7 6.12 -33.96 -5.85
N GLU A 8 5.13 -34.69 -5.35
CA GLU A 8 4.45 -35.75 -6.09
C GLU A 8 3.81 -35.11 -7.34
N HIS A 9 4.35 -35.44 -8.52
CA HIS A 9 3.69 -35.13 -9.78
C HIS A 9 2.42 -35.99 -9.89
N PRO A 10 1.22 -35.41 -10.03
CA PRO A 10 0.03 -36.20 -10.29
C PRO A 10 0.16 -36.83 -11.68
N ALA A 11 0.21 -38.16 -11.68
CA ALA A 11 0.14 -38.99 -12.87
C ALA A 11 -1.24 -38.82 -13.53
N GLY A 12 -1.31 -37.93 -14.52
CA GLY A 12 -2.53 -37.66 -15.28
C GLY A 12 -2.57 -36.25 -15.84
N ALA A 13 -1.56 -35.84 -16.60
CA ALA A 13 -1.58 -34.54 -17.27
C ALA A 13 -2.68 -34.55 -18.34
N VAL A 14 -3.79 -33.85 -18.08
CA VAL A 14 -4.79 -33.50 -19.10
C VAL A 14 -4.05 -32.79 -20.23
N GLU A 15 -3.94 -33.43 -21.40
CA GLU A 15 -3.25 -32.82 -22.54
C GLU A 15 -3.98 -31.54 -22.94
N THR A 16 -3.29 -30.41 -22.85
CA THR A 16 -3.86 -29.12 -23.26
C THR A 16 -4.16 -29.14 -24.76
N PRO A 17 -5.19 -28.40 -25.23
CA PRO A 17 -5.53 -28.33 -26.66
C PRO A 17 -4.34 -27.88 -27.53
N ALA A 18 -3.41 -27.10 -26.97
CA ALA A 18 -2.17 -26.69 -27.63
C ALA A 18 -1.23 -27.88 -27.93
N HIS A 19 -1.06 -28.82 -26.97
CA HIS A 19 -0.25 -30.02 -27.19
C HIS A 19 -0.83 -30.91 -28.29
N VAL A 20 -2.14 -31.09 -28.31
CA VAL A 20 -2.84 -31.88 -29.33
C VAL A 20 -2.68 -31.24 -30.70
N ALA A 21 -2.86 -29.91 -30.79
CA ALA A 21 -2.72 -29.17 -32.04
C ALA A 21 -1.29 -29.25 -32.61
N LEU A 22 -0.28 -29.05 -31.76
CA LEU A 22 1.13 -29.15 -32.17
C LEU A 22 1.48 -30.57 -32.66
N ARG A 23 1.04 -31.61 -31.95
CA ARG A 23 1.27 -33.01 -32.36
C ARG A 23 0.62 -33.32 -33.70
N ARG A 24 -0.61 -32.86 -33.93
CA ARG A 24 -1.31 -33.03 -35.21
C ARG A 24 -0.55 -32.35 -36.34
N ALA A 25 -0.11 -31.11 -36.14
CA ALA A 25 0.66 -30.36 -37.14
C ALA A 25 2.00 -31.05 -37.46
N LYS A 26 2.74 -31.54 -36.44
CA LYS A 26 3.97 -32.30 -36.63
C LYS A 26 3.73 -33.59 -37.42
N ARG A 27 2.65 -34.31 -37.13
CA ARG A 27 2.26 -35.53 -37.86
C ARG A 27 1.91 -35.23 -39.31
N GLN A 28 1.18 -34.14 -39.59
CA GLN A 28 0.83 -33.74 -40.95
C GLN A 28 2.07 -33.38 -41.77
N ALA A 29 2.98 -32.57 -41.22
CA ALA A 29 4.22 -32.20 -41.91
C ALA A 29 5.14 -33.42 -42.13
N LEU A 30 5.19 -34.35 -41.17
CA LEU A 30 5.93 -35.60 -41.34
C LEU A 30 5.29 -36.52 -42.40
N ALA A 31 3.97 -36.67 -42.38
CA ALA A 31 3.25 -37.48 -43.35
C ALA A 31 3.46 -36.95 -44.78
N LEU A 32 3.40 -35.64 -44.97
CA LEU A 32 3.69 -35.01 -46.25
C LEU A 32 5.12 -35.29 -46.73
N LEU A 33 6.12 -35.17 -45.85
CA LEU A 33 7.50 -35.54 -46.18
C LEU A 33 7.59 -37.01 -46.62
N LEU A 34 6.99 -37.93 -45.87
CA LEU A 34 7.00 -39.36 -46.20
C LEU A 34 6.35 -39.65 -47.56
N VAL A 35 5.23 -38.99 -47.87
CA VAL A 35 4.55 -39.13 -49.16
C VAL A 35 5.46 -38.66 -50.29
N VAL A 36 6.07 -37.48 -50.18
CA VAL A 36 6.96 -36.95 -51.22
C VAL A 36 8.20 -37.82 -51.39
N THR A 37 8.80 -38.30 -50.30
CA THR A 37 9.91 -39.26 -50.35
C THR A 37 9.49 -40.57 -51.02
N ALA A 38 8.31 -41.10 -50.73
CA ALA A 38 7.80 -42.30 -51.37
C ALA A 38 7.59 -42.10 -52.88
N VAL A 39 7.05 -40.96 -53.30
CA VAL A 39 6.91 -40.60 -54.72
C VAL A 39 8.28 -40.52 -55.40
N PHE A 40 9.27 -39.89 -54.76
CA PHE A 40 10.64 -39.82 -55.28
C PHE A 40 11.29 -41.21 -55.43
N VAL A 41 11.14 -42.08 -54.43
CA VAL A 41 11.68 -43.46 -54.49
C VAL A 41 10.97 -44.28 -55.56
N ALA A 42 9.64 -44.25 -55.62
CA ALA A 42 8.87 -45.01 -56.61
C ALA A 42 9.19 -44.58 -58.04
N THR A 43 9.31 -43.28 -58.29
CA THR A 43 9.71 -42.73 -59.60
C THR A 43 11.18 -42.97 -59.92
N SER A 44 12.04 -43.19 -58.94
CA SER A 44 13.44 -43.56 -59.15
C SER A 44 13.63 -45.04 -59.51
N LEU A 45 12.69 -45.92 -59.13
CA LEU A 45 12.74 -47.36 -59.43
C LEU A 45 12.11 -47.70 -60.79
N VAL A 46 11.33 -46.79 -61.38
CA VAL A 46 10.62 -47.00 -62.66
C VAL A 46 11.14 -46.01 -63.69
N GLU A 47 12.01 -46.47 -64.59
CA GLU A 47 12.44 -45.67 -65.75
C GLU A 47 11.46 -45.84 -66.91
N ARG A 48 10.64 -44.82 -67.20
CA ARG A 48 9.96 -44.61 -68.51
C ARG A 48 9.31 -43.21 -68.59
N GLY A 49 9.80 -42.31 -69.44
CA GLY A 49 9.05 -41.15 -69.95
C GLY A 49 9.29 -39.78 -69.28
N LEU A 50 9.17 -38.70 -70.09
CA LEU A 50 9.37 -37.30 -69.68
C LEU A 50 8.49 -36.86 -68.49
N LEU A 51 7.24 -37.32 -68.44
CA LEU A 51 6.30 -36.98 -67.38
C LEU A 51 6.71 -37.61 -66.03
N LEU A 52 7.23 -38.84 -66.04
CA LEU A 52 7.75 -39.49 -64.82
C LEU A 52 9.03 -38.79 -64.33
N ASN A 53 9.90 -38.36 -65.23
CA ASN A 53 11.08 -37.55 -64.89
C ASN A 53 10.69 -36.18 -64.30
N CYS A 54 9.60 -35.57 -64.79
CA CYS A 54 9.06 -34.33 -64.26
C CYS A 54 8.56 -34.51 -62.82
N ILE A 55 7.77 -35.57 -62.56
CA ILE A 55 7.28 -35.90 -61.22
C ILE A 55 8.45 -36.21 -60.28
N LYS A 56 9.48 -36.92 -60.76
CA LYS A 56 10.70 -37.19 -59.99
C LYS A 56 11.40 -35.90 -59.57
N ALA A 57 11.64 -34.97 -60.50
CA ALA A 57 12.29 -33.69 -60.21
C ALA A 57 11.46 -32.82 -59.26
N MET A 58 10.14 -32.81 -59.44
CA MET A 58 9.20 -32.15 -58.51
C MET A 58 9.28 -32.77 -57.10
N ALA A 59 9.25 -34.10 -57.00
CA ALA A 59 9.32 -34.81 -55.72
C ALA A 59 10.68 -34.65 -55.04
N GLU A 60 11.77 -34.66 -55.80
CA GLU A 60 13.12 -34.41 -55.30
C GLU A 60 13.24 -33.01 -54.68
N ALA A 61 12.80 -31.98 -55.43
CA ALA A 61 12.85 -30.61 -54.95
C ALA A 61 11.91 -30.36 -53.76
N ALA A 62 10.71 -30.95 -53.77
CA ALA A 62 9.78 -30.92 -52.65
C ALA A 62 10.37 -31.60 -51.40
N MET A 63 11.04 -32.74 -51.56
CA MET A 63 11.70 -33.47 -50.47
C MET A 63 12.83 -32.64 -49.86
N VAL A 64 13.68 -32.05 -50.71
CA VAL A 64 14.79 -31.19 -50.26
C VAL A 64 14.27 -29.96 -49.51
N GLY A 65 13.23 -29.29 -50.03
CA GLY A 65 12.58 -28.16 -49.34
C GLY A 65 12.01 -28.56 -47.97
N ALA A 66 11.31 -29.70 -47.92
CA ALA A 66 10.75 -30.24 -46.68
C ALA A 66 11.82 -30.61 -45.62
N LEU A 67 12.98 -31.11 -46.06
CA LEU A 67 14.12 -31.45 -45.19
C LEU A 67 14.88 -30.19 -44.71
N ALA A 68 15.06 -29.20 -45.58
CA ALA A 68 15.70 -27.93 -45.23
C ALA A 68 14.90 -27.18 -44.15
N ASP A 69 13.59 -27.08 -44.32
CA ASP A 69 12.71 -26.44 -43.34
C ASP A 69 12.59 -27.26 -42.06
N TRP A 70 12.59 -28.60 -42.15
CA TRP A 70 12.68 -29.45 -40.97
C TRP A 70 13.95 -29.14 -40.16
N PHE A 71 15.09 -29.06 -40.82
CA PHE A 71 16.36 -28.73 -40.18
C PHE A 71 16.29 -27.35 -39.51
N ALA A 72 15.79 -26.32 -40.21
CA ALA A 72 15.67 -24.97 -39.67
C ALA A 72 14.77 -24.89 -38.42
N VAL A 73 13.59 -25.51 -38.47
CA VAL A 73 12.66 -25.53 -37.33
C VAL A 73 13.23 -26.32 -36.16
N VAL A 74 13.84 -27.48 -36.40
CA VAL A 74 14.47 -28.27 -35.34
C VAL A 74 15.65 -27.51 -34.73
N ALA A 75 16.51 -26.92 -35.54
CA ALA A 75 17.67 -26.13 -35.11
C ALA A 75 17.28 -24.89 -34.29
N LEU A 76 16.07 -24.36 -34.45
CA LEU A 76 15.58 -23.25 -33.63
C LEU A 76 15.40 -23.68 -32.16
N PHE A 77 14.85 -24.88 -31.92
CA PHE A 77 14.46 -25.34 -30.58
C PHE A 77 15.45 -26.32 -29.94
N ARG A 78 16.07 -27.20 -30.73
CA ARG A 78 16.85 -28.35 -30.27
C ARG A 78 18.04 -28.62 -31.20
N ARG A 79 18.89 -29.56 -30.80
CA ARG A 79 19.95 -30.08 -31.68
C ARG A 79 19.36 -31.16 -32.61
N PRO A 80 19.48 -31.01 -33.94
CA PRO A 80 18.98 -32.03 -34.87
C PRO A 80 19.74 -33.34 -34.67
N LEU A 81 18.99 -34.45 -34.54
CA LEU A 81 19.52 -35.80 -34.29
C LEU A 81 20.45 -35.90 -33.05
N GLY A 82 20.45 -34.91 -32.15
CA GLY A 82 21.37 -34.85 -31.01
C GLY A 82 22.81 -34.48 -31.37
N LEU A 83 23.11 -34.16 -32.64
CA LEU A 83 24.47 -33.87 -33.09
C LEU A 83 24.92 -32.47 -32.65
N PRO A 84 26.21 -32.26 -32.28
CA PRO A 84 26.75 -30.95 -31.89
C PRO A 84 27.01 -30.06 -33.11
N ILE A 85 25.95 -29.70 -33.82
CA ILE A 85 26.02 -28.79 -34.98
C ILE A 85 26.09 -27.35 -34.45
N PRO A 86 27.04 -26.51 -34.92
CA PRO A 86 27.14 -25.13 -34.50
C PRO A 86 25.87 -24.36 -34.88
N HIS A 87 25.50 -23.35 -34.09
CA HIS A 87 24.31 -22.49 -34.32
C HIS A 87 22.95 -23.22 -34.30
N THR A 88 22.84 -24.36 -33.61
CA THR A 88 21.56 -25.04 -33.32
C THR A 88 21.10 -24.80 -31.88
N ALA A 89 19.86 -25.19 -31.56
CA ALA A 89 19.16 -24.83 -30.32
C ALA A 89 19.20 -23.31 -30.05
N VAL A 90 18.91 -22.50 -31.09
CA VAL A 90 19.09 -21.03 -31.08
C VAL A 90 18.33 -20.36 -29.93
N ILE A 91 17.11 -20.79 -29.64
CA ILE A 91 16.29 -20.23 -28.56
C ILE A 91 16.92 -20.52 -27.19
N ALA A 92 17.25 -21.80 -26.93
CA ALA A 92 17.89 -22.22 -25.69
C ALA A 92 19.22 -21.47 -25.46
N ARG A 93 20.05 -21.35 -26.51
CA ARG A 93 21.35 -20.66 -26.44
C ARG A 93 21.24 -19.15 -26.19
N ASN A 94 20.16 -18.52 -26.64
CA ASN A 94 19.96 -17.07 -26.52
C ASN A 94 19.03 -16.67 -25.37
N GLN A 95 18.72 -17.58 -24.44
CA GLN A 95 17.80 -17.35 -23.33
C GLN A 95 18.08 -16.04 -22.57
N GLU A 96 19.32 -15.82 -22.14
CA GLU A 96 19.65 -14.61 -21.38
C GLU A 96 19.40 -13.33 -22.18
N ARG A 97 19.71 -13.35 -23.48
CA ARG A 97 19.50 -12.21 -24.37
C ARG A 97 18.01 -11.95 -24.56
N ILE A 98 17.21 -13.00 -24.69
CA ILE A 98 15.75 -12.90 -24.79
C ILE A 98 15.19 -12.31 -23.49
N GLY A 99 15.64 -12.79 -22.32
CA GLY A 99 15.22 -12.26 -21.01
C GLY A 99 15.53 -10.77 -20.84
N ARG A 100 16.76 -10.34 -21.15
CA ARG A 100 17.16 -8.93 -21.11
C ARG A 100 16.31 -8.06 -22.03
N ASN A 101 16.13 -8.49 -23.29
CA ASN A 101 15.36 -7.74 -24.27
C ASN A 101 13.87 -7.69 -23.92
N LEU A 102 13.31 -8.74 -23.33
CA LEU A 102 11.93 -8.75 -22.88
C LEU A 102 11.73 -7.79 -21.71
N GLY A 103 12.65 -7.79 -20.73
CA GLY A 103 12.62 -6.85 -19.61
C GLY A 103 12.69 -5.39 -20.08
N SER A 104 13.63 -5.05 -20.96
CA SER A 104 13.73 -3.70 -21.51
C SER A 104 12.51 -3.32 -22.35
N PHE A 105 11.97 -4.26 -23.13
CA PHE A 105 10.75 -4.03 -23.92
C PHE A 105 9.54 -3.70 -23.04
N VAL A 106 9.33 -4.44 -21.94
CA VAL A 106 8.23 -4.15 -21.00
C VAL A 106 8.42 -2.78 -20.35
N ARG A 107 9.65 -2.47 -19.90
CA ARG A 107 9.98 -1.17 -19.32
C ARG A 107 9.71 -0.01 -20.28
N ASP A 108 10.19 -0.12 -21.51
CA ASP A 108 10.26 1.00 -22.46
C ASP A 108 8.96 1.16 -23.28
N LYS A 109 8.11 0.12 -23.34
CA LYS A 109 6.87 0.12 -24.15
C LYS A 109 5.57 0.02 -23.35
N PHE A 110 5.60 -0.57 -22.17
CA PHE A 110 4.39 -0.77 -21.35
C PHE A 110 4.40 0.06 -20.07
N LEU A 111 5.58 0.28 -19.50
CA LEU A 111 5.75 0.97 -18.22
C LEU A 111 6.54 2.28 -18.36
N ASP A 112 6.58 2.88 -19.55
CA ASP A 112 7.16 4.20 -19.70
C ASP A 112 6.26 5.26 -19.04
N VAL A 113 6.88 6.32 -18.54
CA VAL A 113 6.18 7.37 -17.79
C VAL A 113 5.01 7.98 -18.59
N PRO A 114 5.18 8.36 -19.87
CA PRO A 114 4.07 8.85 -20.70
C PRO A 114 2.89 7.87 -20.80
N SER A 115 3.15 6.58 -21.05
CA SER A 115 2.09 5.57 -21.14
C SER A 115 1.34 5.39 -19.83
N LEU A 116 2.03 5.38 -18.69
CA LEU A 116 1.39 5.26 -17.37
C LEU A 116 0.55 6.49 -17.01
N VAL A 117 1.04 7.70 -17.32
CA VAL A 117 0.27 8.94 -17.13
C VAL A 117 -0.97 8.96 -18.04
N ALA A 118 -0.83 8.55 -19.30
CA ALA A 118 -1.96 8.43 -20.22
C ALA A 118 -3.00 7.41 -19.72
N LEU A 119 -2.55 6.31 -19.11
CA LEU A 119 -3.41 5.30 -18.52
C LEU A 119 -4.22 5.85 -17.34
N ILE A 120 -3.59 6.64 -16.45
CA ILE A 120 -4.25 7.35 -15.34
C ILE A 120 -5.32 8.29 -15.87
N ARG A 121 -4.97 9.14 -16.83
CA ARG A 121 -5.91 10.11 -17.43
C ARG A 121 -7.13 9.45 -18.07
N ARG A 122 -6.93 8.28 -18.69
CA ARG A 122 -8.01 7.56 -19.35
C ARG A 122 -9.00 6.92 -18.37
N HIS A 123 -8.57 6.55 -17.16
CA HIS A 123 -9.36 5.72 -16.25
C HIS A 123 -9.91 6.45 -15.03
N ASP A 124 -9.62 7.74 -14.86
CA ASP A 124 -10.05 8.57 -13.72
C ASP A 124 -9.98 7.81 -12.37
N PRO A 125 -8.76 7.58 -11.83
CA PRO A 125 -8.59 6.82 -10.62
C PRO A 125 -9.32 7.40 -9.40
N ALA A 126 -9.55 8.72 -9.33
CA ALA A 126 -10.38 9.32 -8.28
C ALA A 126 -11.82 8.78 -8.32
N GLU A 127 -12.43 8.74 -9.51
CA GLU A 127 -13.78 8.23 -9.72
C GLU A 127 -13.86 6.73 -9.41
N ARG A 128 -12.90 5.94 -9.91
CA ARG A 128 -12.86 4.49 -9.61
C ARG A 128 -12.69 4.20 -8.13
N LEU A 129 -11.84 4.97 -7.44
CA LEU A 129 -11.64 4.84 -6.01
C LEU A 129 -12.93 5.18 -5.25
N SER A 130 -13.62 6.27 -5.63
CA SER A 130 -14.91 6.65 -5.05
C SER A 130 -15.95 5.53 -5.21
N GLN A 131 -16.17 5.04 -6.43
CA GLN A 131 -17.11 3.97 -6.72
C GLN A 131 -16.78 2.68 -5.94
N TRP A 132 -15.49 2.35 -5.83
CA TRP A 132 -15.06 1.18 -5.08
C TRP A 132 -15.28 1.35 -3.58
N LEU A 133 -15.01 2.52 -3.00
CA LEU A 133 -15.22 2.80 -1.57
C LEU A 133 -16.72 2.79 -1.18
N LEU A 134 -17.59 3.27 -2.08
CA LEU A 134 -19.04 3.35 -1.87
C LEU A 134 -19.77 2.03 -2.15
N ALA A 135 -19.14 1.09 -2.84
CA ALA A 135 -19.73 -0.21 -3.10
C ALA A 135 -19.89 -1.04 -1.79
N PRO A 136 -20.99 -1.81 -1.67
CA PRO A 136 -21.32 -2.51 -0.44
C PRO A 136 -20.23 -3.52 -0.06
N GLY A 137 -19.74 -3.44 1.18
CA GLY A 137 -18.73 -4.34 1.74
C GLY A 137 -17.26 -3.97 1.46
N ASN A 138 -16.97 -3.11 0.49
CA ASN A 138 -15.57 -2.77 0.15
C ASN A 138 -14.89 -1.93 1.23
N ALA A 139 -15.59 -0.95 1.80
CA ALA A 139 -15.07 -0.20 2.94
C ALA A 139 -14.81 -1.12 4.15
N ALA A 140 -15.61 -2.18 4.33
CA ALA A 140 -15.39 -3.18 5.37
C ALA A 140 -14.13 -4.02 5.12
N LEU A 141 -13.86 -4.39 3.86
CA LEU A 141 -12.60 -5.05 3.47
C LEU A 141 -11.39 -4.17 3.79
N LEU A 142 -11.46 -2.86 3.54
CA LEU A 142 -10.41 -1.92 3.95
C LEU A 142 -10.20 -1.92 5.46
N GLY A 143 -11.29 -1.86 6.23
CA GLY A 143 -11.22 -1.91 7.70
C GLY A 143 -10.53 -3.18 8.18
N GLN A 144 -10.92 -4.35 7.65
CA GLN A 144 -10.30 -5.63 7.98
C GLN A 144 -8.82 -5.70 7.59
N GLN A 145 -8.47 -5.20 6.40
CA GLN A 145 -7.07 -5.20 5.95
C GLN A 145 -6.21 -4.23 6.77
N ALA A 146 -6.77 -3.07 7.15
CA ALA A 146 -6.10 -2.12 8.03
C ALA A 146 -5.83 -2.73 9.42
N VAL A 147 -6.79 -3.47 9.98
CA VAL A 147 -6.60 -4.22 11.23
C VAL A 147 -5.50 -5.27 11.10
N ARG A 148 -5.50 -6.07 10.01
CA ARG A 148 -4.45 -7.07 9.76
C ARG A 148 -3.06 -6.45 9.66
N LEU A 149 -2.93 -5.36 8.90
CA LEU A 149 -1.66 -4.64 8.75
C LEU A 149 -1.22 -4.01 10.07
N ALA A 150 -2.14 -3.42 10.83
CA ALA A 150 -1.86 -2.84 12.14
C ALA A 150 -1.44 -3.93 13.14
N SER A 151 -2.06 -5.11 13.12
CA SER A 151 -1.67 -6.25 13.96
C SER A 151 -0.26 -6.73 13.61
N ALA A 152 0.03 -6.97 12.34
CA ALA A 152 1.34 -7.38 11.88
C ALA A 152 2.43 -6.32 12.21
N ALA A 153 2.10 -5.04 12.06
CA ALA A 153 2.99 -3.95 12.47
C ALA A 153 3.24 -3.95 13.98
N LEU A 154 2.19 -4.16 14.79
CA LEU A 154 2.31 -4.18 16.25
C LEU A 154 3.10 -5.40 16.76
N GLU A 155 3.00 -6.54 16.09
CA GLU A 155 3.76 -7.76 16.39
C GLU A 155 5.25 -7.64 16.01
N THR A 156 5.57 -7.00 14.89
CA THR A 156 6.96 -6.82 14.42
C THR A 156 7.75 -5.82 15.27
N VAL A 157 7.07 -4.92 15.97
CA VAL A 157 7.67 -3.89 16.80
C VAL A 157 8.15 -4.47 18.15
N GLN A 158 9.48 -4.52 18.32
CA GLN A 158 10.14 -4.93 19.56
C GLN A 158 9.89 -3.92 20.70
N ASP A 159 9.38 -4.41 21.83
CA ASP A 159 8.98 -3.58 22.97
C ASP A 159 10.12 -2.68 23.48
N ALA A 160 11.32 -3.21 23.65
CA ALA A 160 12.42 -2.46 24.26
C ALA A 160 12.90 -1.26 23.44
N GLN A 161 12.81 -1.31 22.10
CA GLN A 161 13.26 -0.22 21.23
C GLN A 161 12.23 0.90 21.19
N VAL A 162 10.94 0.54 21.17
CA VAL A 162 9.87 1.54 21.14
C VAL A 162 9.66 2.18 22.51
N GLU A 163 9.82 1.45 23.60
CA GLU A 163 9.84 2.05 24.95
C GLU A 163 10.88 3.18 25.04
N ARG A 164 12.12 2.93 24.58
CA ARG A 164 13.19 3.94 24.56
C ARG A 164 12.86 5.10 23.63
N PHE A 165 12.27 4.80 22.47
CA PHE A 165 11.84 5.84 21.53
C PHE A 165 10.75 6.72 22.13
N VAL A 166 9.72 6.15 22.73
CA VAL A 166 8.61 6.87 23.38
C VAL A 166 9.13 7.73 24.53
N GLN A 167 9.99 7.18 25.39
CA GLN A 167 10.62 7.96 26.47
C GLN A 167 11.42 9.15 25.92
N LYS A 168 12.22 8.92 24.86
CA LYS A 168 13.00 9.98 24.22
C LYS A 168 12.08 11.01 23.55
N ALA A 169 11.02 10.59 22.89
CA ALA A 169 10.04 11.46 22.23
C ALA A 169 9.32 12.35 23.25
N VAL A 170 8.81 11.78 24.35
CA VAL A 170 8.16 12.53 25.43
C VAL A 170 9.14 13.54 26.03
N ARG A 171 10.37 13.13 26.35
CA ARG A 171 11.39 14.07 26.87
C ARG A 171 11.74 15.17 25.86
N THR A 172 11.81 14.85 24.57
CA THR A 172 12.09 15.83 23.50
C THR A 172 10.93 16.81 23.34
N LEU A 173 9.69 16.34 23.45
CA LEU A 173 8.48 17.16 23.40
C LEU A 173 8.27 18.02 24.65
N ILE A 174 8.77 17.61 25.82
CA ILE A 174 8.80 18.45 27.03
C ILE A 174 10.00 19.41 26.99
N GLY A 175 11.11 19.02 26.37
CA GLY A 175 11.99 19.97 25.66
C GLY A 175 11.15 20.74 24.63
N GLN A 176 11.56 21.76 23.89
CA GLN A 176 10.67 22.45 22.93
C GLN A 176 9.41 23.18 23.50
N LEU A 177 8.64 22.62 24.46
CA LEU A 177 7.49 23.27 25.08
C LEU A 177 7.95 24.31 26.10
N ASP A 178 7.60 25.55 25.81
CA ASP A 178 7.76 26.68 26.72
C ASP A 178 6.52 26.73 27.65
N LEU A 179 6.59 26.02 28.77
CA LEU A 179 5.43 25.73 29.65
C LEU A 179 4.66 27.00 30.04
N SER A 180 5.37 28.08 30.35
CA SER A 180 4.75 29.36 30.75
C SER A 180 3.96 29.98 29.60
N ARG A 181 4.49 29.93 28.37
CA ARG A 181 3.79 30.44 27.18
C ARG A 181 2.63 29.54 26.76
N ALA A 182 2.80 28.22 26.85
CA ALA A 182 1.74 27.26 26.55
C ALA A 182 0.55 27.43 27.52
N LEU A 183 0.84 27.55 28.82
CA LEU A 183 -0.18 27.80 29.83
C LEU A 183 -0.87 29.15 29.62
N ALA A 184 -0.12 30.20 29.27
CA ALA A 184 -0.71 31.50 28.94
C ALA A 184 -1.53 31.49 27.65
N ALA A 185 -1.20 30.65 26.67
CA ALA A 185 -1.99 30.49 25.45
C ALA A 185 -3.31 29.75 25.73
N VAL A 186 -3.27 28.68 26.53
CA VAL A 186 -4.47 27.94 26.95
C VAL A 186 -5.37 28.82 27.83
N LEU A 187 -4.83 29.43 28.89
CA LEU A 187 -5.60 30.33 29.74
C LEU A 187 -6.09 31.56 28.97
N GLY A 188 -5.28 32.10 28.07
CA GLY A 188 -5.68 33.21 27.20
C GLY A 188 -6.84 32.85 26.28
N THR A 189 -6.83 31.67 25.65
CA THR A 189 -7.92 31.22 24.76
C THR A 189 -9.20 30.86 25.54
N LEU A 190 -9.07 30.31 26.74
CA LEU A 190 -10.18 30.03 27.64
C LEU A 190 -10.81 31.31 28.21
N THR A 191 -10.02 32.36 28.38
CA THR A 191 -10.51 33.66 28.90
C THR A 191 -10.95 34.63 27.81
N HIS A 192 -10.54 34.39 26.56
CA HIS A 192 -10.95 35.18 25.43
C HIS A 192 -12.48 35.11 25.25
N ASN A 193 -13.12 36.28 25.09
CA ASN A 193 -14.58 36.43 24.98
C ASN A 193 -15.36 35.91 26.20
N GLY A 194 -14.73 35.83 27.39
CA GLY A 194 -15.44 35.52 28.64
C GLY A 194 -15.89 34.05 28.77
N ARG A 195 -15.35 33.12 27.98
CA ARG A 195 -15.75 31.70 28.02
C ARG A 195 -15.50 31.05 29.39
N HIS A 196 -14.51 31.53 30.14
CA HIS A 196 -14.20 31.08 31.50
C HIS A 196 -15.30 31.44 32.51
N GLN A 197 -16.20 32.38 32.20
CA GLN A 197 -17.34 32.72 33.07
C GLN A 197 -18.32 31.55 33.20
N ALA A 198 -18.49 30.73 32.17
CA ALA A 198 -19.36 29.55 32.24
C ALA A 198 -18.81 28.50 33.23
N LEU A 199 -17.49 28.29 33.22
CA LEU A 199 -16.82 27.41 34.19
C LEU A 199 -16.87 27.99 35.61
N LEU A 200 -16.64 29.30 35.75
CA LEU A 200 -16.73 29.99 37.04
C LEU A 200 -18.14 29.89 37.64
N GLU A 201 -19.18 30.01 36.81
CA GLU A 201 -20.57 29.87 37.21
C GLU A 201 -20.86 28.46 37.74
N GLU A 202 -20.42 27.41 37.05
CA GLU A 202 -20.64 26.03 37.49
C GLU A 202 -19.90 25.71 38.80
N VAL A 203 -18.67 26.22 38.97
CA VAL A 203 -17.91 26.12 40.22
C VAL A 203 -18.60 26.88 41.36
N LEU A 204 -19.03 28.11 41.12
CA LEU A 204 -19.74 28.91 42.12
C LEU A 204 -21.05 28.23 42.55
N HIS A 205 -21.79 27.65 41.60
CA HIS A 205 -23.03 26.94 41.89
C HIS A 205 -22.77 25.71 42.77
N LYS A 206 -21.75 24.91 42.45
CA LYS A 206 -21.33 23.77 43.27
C LYS A 206 -20.83 24.18 44.65
N LEU A 207 -20.09 25.29 44.76
CA LEU A 207 -19.65 25.81 46.05
C LEU A 207 -20.82 26.28 46.91
N VAL A 208 -21.80 26.98 46.33
CA VAL A 208 -23.02 27.39 47.02
C VAL A 208 -23.83 26.17 47.49
N GLU A 209 -24.02 25.16 46.62
CA GLU A 209 -24.65 23.88 46.98
C GLU A 209 -23.92 23.20 48.14
N TRP A 210 -22.59 23.23 48.13
CA TRP A 210 -21.78 22.64 49.19
C TRP A 210 -21.87 23.42 50.51
N LEU A 211 -21.95 24.76 50.46
CA LEU A 211 -22.14 25.65 51.62
C LEU A 211 -23.57 25.62 52.19
N GLN A 212 -24.56 25.21 51.38
CA GLN A 212 -25.93 24.98 51.82
C GLN A 212 -26.09 23.72 52.66
N ASN A 213 -25.15 22.77 52.58
CA ASN A 213 -25.15 21.58 53.43
C ASN A 213 -24.89 21.96 54.90
N PRO A 214 -25.73 21.50 55.85
CA PRO A 214 -25.59 21.85 57.26
C PRO A 214 -24.23 21.49 57.86
N GLU A 215 -23.71 20.30 57.53
CA GLU A 215 -22.42 19.82 58.01
C GLU A 215 -21.25 20.67 57.51
N THR A 216 -21.23 21.02 56.22
CA THR A 216 -20.20 21.89 55.63
C THR A 216 -20.24 23.27 56.24
N ARG A 217 -21.44 23.83 56.44
CA ARG A 217 -21.63 25.15 57.04
C ARG A 217 -21.06 25.22 58.45
N GLU A 218 -21.33 24.20 59.25
CA GLU A 218 -20.82 24.10 60.62
C GLU A 218 -19.31 23.88 60.65
N TRP A 219 -18.78 23.06 59.73
CA TRP A 219 -17.34 22.89 59.55
C TRP A 219 -16.63 24.19 59.15
N VAL A 220 -17.19 24.97 58.21
CA VAL A 220 -16.67 26.27 57.80
C VAL A 220 -16.68 27.26 58.98
N ALA A 221 -17.80 27.31 59.72
CA ALA A 221 -17.93 28.16 60.91
C ALA A 221 -16.84 27.84 61.96
N GLN A 222 -16.64 26.56 62.28
CA GLN A 222 -15.60 26.11 63.21
C GLN A 222 -14.18 26.39 62.69
N THR A 223 -13.95 26.22 61.38
CA THR A 223 -12.65 26.49 60.75
C THR A 223 -12.29 27.97 60.80
N ILE A 224 -13.25 28.87 60.57
CA ILE A 224 -13.04 30.33 60.69
C ILE A 224 -12.66 30.70 62.13
N VAL A 225 -13.33 30.12 63.12
CA VAL A 225 -13.02 30.34 64.54
C VAL A 225 -11.62 29.81 64.88
N ALA A 226 -11.27 28.61 64.42
CA ALA A 226 -9.96 28.01 64.64
C ALA A 226 -8.82 28.81 63.99
N TRP A 227 -9.04 29.30 62.76
CA TRP A 227 -8.10 30.15 62.05
C TRP A 227 -7.87 31.47 62.79
N LEU A 228 -8.96 32.14 63.24
CA LEU A 228 -8.86 33.41 63.94
C LEU A 228 -8.10 33.29 65.26
N LYS A 229 -8.34 32.20 66.02
CA LYS A 229 -7.61 31.88 67.26
C LYS A 229 -6.12 31.66 67.04
N LYS A 230 -5.75 31.08 65.89
CA LYS A 230 -4.37 30.71 65.56
C LYS A 230 -3.55 31.89 65.02
N ASP A 231 -4.05 32.59 64.01
CA ASP A 231 -3.26 33.59 63.27
C ASP A 231 -3.46 35.02 63.78
N HIS A 232 -4.57 35.30 64.48
CA HIS A 232 -4.93 36.65 64.95
C HIS A 232 -5.32 36.70 66.45
N PRO A 233 -4.43 36.25 67.37
CA PRO A 233 -4.74 36.14 68.80
C PRO A 233 -4.96 37.49 69.52
N ARG A 234 -4.52 38.61 68.93
CA ARG A 234 -4.79 39.97 69.44
C ARG A 234 -6.19 40.46 69.08
N THR A 235 -6.66 40.09 67.89
CA THR A 235 -7.98 40.46 67.38
C THR A 235 -9.07 39.65 68.08
N GLU A 236 -8.79 38.38 68.42
CA GLU A 236 -9.64 37.55 69.27
C GLU A 236 -9.97 38.21 70.61
N LYS A 237 -8.97 38.80 71.30
CA LYS A 237 -9.16 39.45 72.61
C LYS A 237 -9.97 40.75 72.56
N LEU A 238 -10.11 41.38 71.40
CA LEU A 238 -10.89 42.60 71.21
C LEU A 238 -12.32 42.34 70.73
N LEU A 239 -12.62 41.12 70.27
CA LEU A 239 -13.93 40.77 69.74
C LEU A 239 -14.90 40.34 70.86
N PRO A 240 -16.18 40.74 70.81
CA PRO A 240 -17.18 40.25 71.74
C PRO A 240 -17.28 38.72 71.70
N THR A 241 -17.45 38.06 72.84
CA THR A 241 -17.53 36.59 72.95
C THR A 241 -18.64 36.00 72.07
N ASP A 242 -19.71 36.77 71.81
CA ASP A 242 -20.82 36.40 70.92
C ASP A 242 -20.41 36.23 69.45
N TRP A 243 -19.36 36.92 69.00
CA TRP A 243 -18.80 36.78 67.65
C TRP A 243 -17.98 35.49 67.49
N LEU A 244 -17.38 35.02 68.58
CA LEU A 244 -16.54 33.82 68.65
C LEU A 244 -17.31 32.56 69.05
N GLY A 245 -18.60 32.70 69.39
CA GLY A 245 -19.50 31.58 69.66
C GLY A 245 -20.14 30.98 68.40
N ASP A 246 -20.92 29.92 68.59
CA ASP A 246 -21.59 29.19 67.50
C ASP A 246 -22.53 30.07 66.68
N LYS A 247 -23.14 31.10 67.30
CA LYS A 247 -24.05 32.03 66.61
C LYS A 247 -23.33 33.01 65.68
N GLY A 248 -22.20 33.58 66.11
CA GLY A 248 -21.42 34.53 65.30
C GLY A 248 -20.73 33.86 64.12
N SER A 249 -20.18 32.68 64.33
CA SER A 249 -19.56 31.87 63.27
C SER A 249 -20.58 31.32 62.26
N ALA A 250 -21.77 30.90 62.71
CA ALA A 250 -22.88 30.54 61.83
C ALA A 250 -23.40 31.75 61.03
N MET A 251 -23.41 32.95 61.62
CA MET A 251 -23.76 34.20 60.93
C MET A 251 -22.73 34.53 59.84
N LEU A 252 -21.43 34.36 60.10
CA LEU A 252 -20.36 34.55 59.11
C LEU A 252 -20.44 33.54 57.96
N ALA A 253 -20.66 32.26 58.27
CA ALA A 253 -20.86 31.23 57.26
C ALA A 253 -22.10 31.54 56.40
N ARG A 254 -23.18 32.07 57.01
CA ARG A 254 -24.36 32.54 56.27
C ARG A 254 -24.12 33.78 55.44
N ALA A 255 -23.36 34.75 55.95
CA ALA A 255 -22.96 35.92 55.18
C ALA A 255 -22.11 35.53 53.96
N LEU A 256 -21.19 34.57 54.12
CA LEU A 256 -20.38 34.02 53.04
C LEU A 256 -21.23 33.29 52.01
N GLU A 257 -22.17 32.43 52.44
CA GLU A 257 -23.12 31.76 51.54
C GLU A 257 -23.92 32.79 50.73
N THR A 258 -24.49 33.81 51.39
CA THR A 258 -25.25 34.88 50.72
C THR A 258 -24.39 35.61 49.70
N LEU A 259 -23.16 36.02 50.07
CA LEU A 259 -22.22 36.65 49.14
C LEU A 259 -21.89 35.76 47.94
N MET A 260 -21.62 34.47 48.17
CA MET A 260 -21.33 33.53 47.08
C MET A 260 -22.53 33.32 46.16
N SER A 261 -23.74 33.27 46.73
CA SER A 261 -24.99 33.17 45.98
C SER A 261 -25.28 34.43 45.15
N GLU A 262 -25.01 35.62 45.68
CA GLU A 262 -25.15 36.89 44.96
C GLU A 262 -24.15 36.99 43.81
N VAL A 263 -22.90 36.56 44.03
CA VAL A 263 -21.87 36.47 42.98
C VAL A 263 -22.24 35.42 41.93
N ALA A 264 -22.83 34.29 42.32
CA ALA A 264 -23.30 33.26 41.40
C ALA A 264 -24.49 33.73 40.54
N ALA A 265 -25.43 34.47 41.11
CA ALA A 265 -26.64 34.92 40.41
C ALA A 265 -26.44 36.16 39.51
N ASN A 266 -25.43 36.99 39.78
CA ASN A 266 -25.18 38.22 39.02
C ASN A 266 -23.90 38.14 38.17
N PRO A 267 -23.99 37.98 36.84
CA PRO A 267 -22.84 37.97 35.94
C PRO A 267 -22.03 39.28 35.93
N GLN A 268 -22.63 40.40 36.31
CA GLN A 268 -22.02 41.74 36.33
C GLN A 268 -21.49 42.12 37.73
N HIS A 269 -21.38 41.15 38.64
CA HIS A 269 -20.90 41.41 40.00
C HIS A 269 -19.44 41.90 40.00
N THR A 270 -19.12 42.88 40.86
CA THR A 270 -17.78 43.48 40.98
C THR A 270 -16.68 42.48 41.31
N LEU A 271 -16.97 41.44 42.10
CA LEU A 271 -16.03 40.35 42.39
C LEU A 271 -15.69 39.50 41.15
N ARG A 272 -16.64 39.26 40.25
CA ARG A 272 -16.36 38.56 38.97
C ARG A 272 -15.45 39.40 38.09
N ALA A 273 -15.72 40.70 37.99
CA ALA A 273 -14.87 41.63 37.24
C ALA A 273 -13.44 41.72 37.82
N GLN A 274 -13.30 41.68 39.15
CA GLN A 274 -11.98 41.65 39.81
C GLN A 274 -11.24 40.35 39.54
N PHE A 275 -11.93 39.21 39.58
CA PHE A 275 -11.37 37.91 39.21
C PHE A 275 -10.88 37.91 37.77
N ASP A 276 -11.68 38.42 36.83
CA ASP A 276 -11.31 38.52 35.42
C ASP A 276 -10.07 39.38 35.20
N GLY A 277 -10.04 40.56 35.81
CA GLY A 277 -8.87 41.44 35.74
C GLY A 277 -7.62 40.81 36.39
N ALA A 278 -7.78 40.05 37.47
CA ALA A 278 -6.68 39.32 38.09
C ALA A 278 -6.16 38.18 37.19
N LEU A 279 -7.07 37.43 36.56
CA LEU A 279 -6.74 36.32 35.67
C LEU A 279 -6.07 36.81 34.38
N GLN A 280 -6.55 37.91 33.79
CA GLN A 280 -5.89 38.54 32.64
C GLN A 280 -4.48 39.03 32.97
N ARG A 281 -4.31 39.72 34.11
CA ARG A 281 -2.97 40.12 34.58
C ARG A 281 -2.06 38.91 34.82
N PHE A 282 -2.61 37.82 35.37
CA PHE A 282 -1.86 36.59 35.56
C PHE A 282 -1.42 35.95 34.24
N VAL A 283 -2.30 35.90 33.24
CA VAL A 283 -1.96 35.45 31.88
C VAL A 283 -0.85 36.30 31.27
N GLU A 284 -0.89 37.62 31.42
CA GLU A 284 0.17 38.47 30.88
C GLU A 284 1.49 38.37 31.63
N ARG A 285 1.44 38.15 32.95
CA ARG A 285 2.63 37.82 33.73
C ARG A 285 3.24 36.50 33.29
N LEU A 286 2.44 35.45 33.03
CA LEU A 286 2.96 34.18 32.52
C LEU A 286 3.72 34.32 31.18
N ARG A 287 3.39 35.34 30.37
CA ARG A 287 4.05 35.59 29.08
C ARG A 287 5.33 36.40 29.18
N HIS A 288 5.37 37.40 30.05
CA HIS A 288 6.41 38.44 30.02
C HIS A 288 7.24 38.53 31.31
N ASP A 289 6.77 37.96 32.43
CA ASP A 289 7.44 38.06 33.72
C ASP A 289 8.61 37.06 33.79
N PRO A 290 9.86 37.52 33.96
CA PRO A 290 11.03 36.65 34.00
C PRO A 290 10.97 35.63 35.15
N GLU A 291 10.30 35.93 36.27
CA GLU A 291 10.14 34.94 37.36
C GLU A 291 9.26 33.75 36.94
N TRP A 292 8.18 34.01 36.21
CA TRP A 292 7.27 32.96 35.75
C TRP A 292 7.85 32.16 34.60
N LEU A 293 8.64 32.79 33.73
CA LEU A 293 9.45 32.08 32.72
C LEU A 293 10.46 31.15 33.41
N ARG A 294 11.15 31.61 34.46
CA ARG A 294 12.08 30.79 35.25
C ARG A 294 11.37 29.61 35.93
N LYS A 295 10.21 29.83 36.54
CA LYS A 295 9.39 28.74 37.13
C LYS A 295 8.92 27.73 36.09
N GLY A 296 8.53 28.19 34.90
CA GLY A 296 8.18 27.31 33.78
C GLY A 296 9.35 26.43 33.36
N GLU A 297 10.55 27.01 33.25
CA GLU A 297 11.77 26.27 32.96
C GLU A 297 12.18 25.31 34.09
N GLU A 298 11.97 25.66 35.36
CA GLU A 298 12.16 24.75 36.49
C GLU A 298 11.24 23.53 36.40
N ILE A 299 9.94 23.75 36.16
CA ILE A 299 8.95 22.66 36.01
C ILE A 299 9.28 21.83 34.77
N ARG A 300 9.65 22.47 33.66
CA ARG A 300 10.07 21.79 32.43
C ARG A 300 11.30 20.91 32.67
N THR A 301 12.31 21.43 33.36
CA THR A 301 13.53 20.70 33.69
C THR A 301 13.23 19.53 34.63
N TYR A 302 12.35 19.74 35.61
CA TYR A 302 11.86 18.69 36.49
C TYR A 302 11.19 17.58 35.68
N LEU A 303 10.22 17.90 34.81
CA LEU A 303 9.53 16.91 33.99
C LEU A 303 10.43 16.18 32.97
N GLN A 304 11.53 16.79 32.54
CA GLN A 304 12.50 16.15 31.63
C GLN A 304 13.48 15.22 32.33
N THR A 305 13.94 15.61 33.52
CA THR A 305 14.98 14.90 34.26
C THR A 305 14.42 13.85 35.21
N ASP A 306 13.16 14.01 35.62
CA ASP A 306 12.53 13.11 36.56
C ASP A 306 12.32 11.71 35.95
N PRO A 307 12.83 10.65 36.60
CA PRO A 307 12.69 9.27 36.11
C PRO A 307 11.25 8.78 36.11
N THR A 308 10.38 9.29 36.99
CA THR A 308 8.97 8.88 37.10
C THR A 308 8.17 9.23 35.84
N VAL A 309 8.50 10.33 35.17
CA VAL A 309 7.86 10.70 33.88
C VAL A 309 8.19 9.68 32.80
N GLY A 310 9.42 9.16 32.79
CA GLY A 310 9.84 8.10 31.88
C GLY A 310 9.17 6.76 32.16
N GLU A 311 9.00 6.40 33.43
CA GLU A 311 8.28 5.19 33.86
C GLU A 311 6.78 5.28 33.58
N TYR A 312 6.17 6.43 33.82
CA TYR A 312 4.76 6.67 33.51
C TYR A 312 4.50 6.61 32.00
N ALA A 313 5.36 7.25 31.18
CA ALA A 313 5.28 7.17 29.73
C ALA A 313 5.44 5.72 29.22
N LYS A 314 6.31 4.92 29.84
CA LYS A 314 6.44 3.49 29.55
C LYS A 314 5.16 2.73 29.88
N THR A 315 4.58 2.98 31.05
CA THR A 315 3.35 2.31 31.49
C THR A 315 2.19 2.64 30.54
N LEU A 316 2.02 3.92 30.19
CA LEU A 316 1.04 4.37 29.20
C LEU A 316 1.23 3.69 27.84
N TRP A 317 2.47 3.50 27.40
CA TRP A 317 2.76 2.80 26.14
C TRP A 317 2.33 1.33 26.20
N VAL A 318 2.65 0.62 27.29
CA VAL A 318 2.28 -0.79 27.49
C VAL A 318 0.75 -0.93 27.55
N ASP A 319 0.07 -0.06 28.29
CA ASP A 319 -1.39 -0.07 28.40
C ASP A 319 -2.06 0.23 27.06
N LEU A 320 -1.56 1.22 26.32
CA LEU A 320 -2.05 1.56 24.98
C LEU A 320 -1.84 0.40 24.01
N ARG A 321 -0.66 -0.23 24.02
CA ARG A 321 -0.37 -1.41 23.20
C ARG A 321 -1.34 -2.55 23.52
N ALA A 322 -1.55 -2.85 24.81
CA ALA A 322 -2.47 -3.90 25.23
C ALA A 322 -3.93 -3.59 24.87
N ALA A 323 -4.33 -2.32 24.92
CA ALA A 323 -5.65 -1.88 24.46
C ALA A 323 -5.80 -2.03 22.93
N LEU A 324 -4.79 -1.62 22.16
CA LEU A 324 -4.77 -1.75 20.70
C LEU A 324 -4.76 -3.23 20.27
N GLN A 325 -3.98 -4.08 20.92
CA GLN A 325 -3.98 -5.52 20.62
C GLN A 325 -5.35 -6.16 20.85
N ARG A 326 -6.04 -5.79 21.94
CA ARG A 326 -7.40 -6.26 22.21
C ARG A 326 -8.39 -5.77 21.15
N ASP A 327 -8.31 -4.50 20.76
CA ASP A 327 -9.17 -3.94 19.71
C ASP A 327 -8.93 -4.61 18.35
N LEU A 328 -7.67 -4.86 17.99
CA LEU A 328 -7.29 -5.49 16.71
C LEU A 328 -7.66 -6.98 16.64
N ALA A 329 -7.76 -7.66 17.79
CA ALA A 329 -8.19 -9.06 17.87
C ALA A 329 -9.73 -9.21 17.85
N ASP A 330 -10.47 -8.13 18.09
CA ASP A 330 -11.92 -8.12 18.06
C ASP A 330 -12.45 -8.14 16.62
N ALA A 331 -13.47 -8.96 16.38
CA ALA A 331 -14.20 -8.97 15.11
C ALA A 331 -14.88 -7.61 14.85
N ASP A 332 -15.25 -6.90 15.91
CA ASP A 332 -15.86 -5.57 15.91
C ASP A 332 -14.86 -4.48 16.38
N SER A 333 -13.64 -4.51 15.83
CA SER A 333 -12.60 -3.48 16.08
C SER A 333 -13.10 -2.05 15.87
N VAL A 334 -12.81 -1.16 16.83
CA VAL A 334 -13.02 0.29 16.73
C VAL A 334 -12.19 0.87 15.59
N LEU A 335 -10.93 0.44 15.46
CA LEU A 335 -10.07 0.84 14.34
C LEU A 335 -10.68 0.47 12.99
N ALA A 336 -11.17 -0.77 12.83
CA ALA A 336 -11.85 -1.17 11.60
C ALA A 336 -13.03 -0.26 11.28
N ARG A 337 -13.91 0.00 12.26
CA ARG A 337 -15.05 0.91 12.07
C ARG A 337 -14.64 2.33 11.71
N GLN A 338 -13.57 2.84 12.31
CA GLN A 338 -13.08 4.18 12.02
C GLN A 338 -12.51 4.27 10.60
N VAL A 339 -11.75 3.25 10.17
CA VAL A 339 -11.25 3.15 8.79
C VAL A 339 -12.41 3.04 7.79
N VAL A 340 -13.45 2.25 8.11
CA VAL A 340 -14.67 2.17 7.29
C VAL A 340 -15.32 3.55 7.16
N LYS A 341 -15.55 4.26 8.27
CA LYS A 341 -16.17 5.59 8.26
C LYS A 341 -15.35 6.59 7.43
N LEU A 342 -14.03 6.59 7.60
CA LEU A 342 -13.12 7.45 6.83
C LEU A 342 -13.14 7.09 5.34
N GLY A 343 -13.17 5.79 5.01
CA GLY A 343 -13.25 5.31 3.64
C GLY A 343 -14.55 5.71 2.95
N VAL A 344 -15.68 5.55 3.64
CA VAL A 344 -16.99 6.00 3.14
C VAL A 344 -17.01 7.53 2.96
N TRP A 345 -16.59 8.29 3.98
CA TRP A 345 -16.51 9.74 3.90
C TRP A 345 -15.63 10.23 2.74
N LEU A 346 -14.48 9.57 2.52
CA LEU A 346 -13.60 9.87 1.39
C LEU A 346 -14.28 9.54 0.05
N GLY A 347 -14.96 8.39 -0.04
CA GLY A 347 -15.73 7.98 -1.20
C GLY A 347 -16.82 8.99 -1.56
N GLU A 348 -17.61 9.42 -0.57
CA GLU A 348 -18.66 10.43 -0.71
C GLU A 348 -18.08 11.80 -1.12
N SER A 349 -16.98 12.22 -0.50
CA SER A 349 -16.31 13.49 -0.80
C SER A 349 -15.78 13.50 -2.24
N LEU A 350 -15.17 12.40 -2.70
CA LEU A 350 -14.71 12.26 -4.08
C LEU A 350 -15.89 12.21 -5.06
N ALA A 351 -17.01 11.56 -4.73
CA ALA A 351 -18.19 11.53 -5.58
C ALA A 351 -18.82 12.92 -5.74
N ALA A 352 -18.89 13.68 -4.64
CA ALA A 352 -19.59 14.96 -4.58
C ALA A 352 -18.81 16.14 -5.16
N ASP A 353 -17.47 16.15 -5.05
CA ASP A 353 -16.64 17.30 -5.43
C ASP A 353 -15.75 17.01 -6.67
N PRO A 354 -16.09 17.55 -7.85
CA PRO A 354 -15.25 17.44 -9.06
C PRO A 354 -13.87 18.08 -8.92
N ALA A 355 -13.73 19.17 -8.15
CA ALA A 355 -12.45 19.84 -7.96
C ALA A 355 -11.50 18.99 -7.10
N LEU A 356 -12.03 18.31 -6.07
CA LEU A 356 -11.27 17.36 -5.26
C LEU A 356 -10.78 16.17 -6.11
N ARG A 357 -11.63 15.62 -6.98
CA ARG A 357 -11.24 14.55 -7.93
C ARG A 357 -10.10 14.99 -8.85
N GLN A 358 -10.22 16.17 -9.45
CA GLN A 358 -9.18 16.70 -10.32
C GLN A 358 -7.85 16.91 -9.57
N SER A 359 -7.90 17.44 -8.34
CA SER A 359 -6.72 17.60 -7.49
C SER A 359 -6.04 16.26 -7.17
N PHE A 360 -6.84 15.24 -6.80
CA PHE A 360 -6.36 13.90 -6.52
C PHE A 360 -5.70 13.26 -7.74
N ASN A 361 -6.35 13.32 -8.91
CA ASN A 361 -5.80 12.81 -10.18
C ASN A 361 -4.49 13.49 -10.55
N THR A 362 -4.43 14.82 -10.45
CA THR A 362 -3.20 15.60 -10.74
C THR A 362 -2.06 15.20 -9.80
N ARG A 363 -2.35 14.98 -8.51
CA ARG A 363 -1.35 14.54 -7.53
C ARG A 363 -0.84 13.12 -7.83
N MET A 364 -1.73 12.21 -8.20
CA MET A 364 -1.32 10.86 -8.61
C MET A 364 -0.48 10.87 -9.89
N GLU A 365 -0.77 11.74 -10.86
CA GLU A 365 0.10 11.93 -12.03
C GLU A 365 1.52 12.32 -11.59
N GLY A 366 1.64 13.27 -10.65
CA GLY A 366 2.92 13.66 -10.08
C GLY A 366 3.65 12.51 -9.38
N TRP A 367 2.93 11.69 -8.60
CA TRP A 367 3.52 10.50 -7.97
C TRP A 367 3.99 9.47 -8.99
N VAL A 368 3.20 9.21 -10.04
CA VAL A 368 3.62 8.30 -11.11
C VAL A 368 4.83 8.83 -11.86
N GLN A 369 4.92 10.12 -12.12
CA GLN A 369 6.12 10.70 -12.74
C GLN A 369 7.38 10.49 -11.89
N GLY A 370 7.26 10.57 -10.56
CA GLY A 370 8.37 10.35 -9.65
C GLY A 370 8.72 8.87 -9.44
N LEU A 371 7.72 7.99 -9.33
CA LEU A 371 7.91 6.58 -8.94
C LEU A 371 8.02 5.61 -10.12
N ALA A 372 7.44 5.95 -11.28
CA ALA A 372 7.43 5.05 -12.43
C ALA A 372 8.84 4.61 -12.87
N PRO A 373 9.88 5.46 -12.96
CA PRO A 373 11.20 5.02 -13.39
C PRO A 373 11.75 3.85 -12.54
N ASP A 374 11.61 3.95 -11.22
CA ASP A 374 12.11 2.94 -10.28
C ASP A 374 11.29 1.64 -10.36
N VAL A 375 9.96 1.76 -10.43
CA VAL A 375 9.06 0.61 -10.54
C VAL A 375 9.28 -0.11 -11.88
N SER A 376 9.39 0.62 -12.98
CA SER A 376 9.60 0.05 -14.31
C SER A 376 10.94 -0.66 -14.41
N GLN A 377 11.99 -0.11 -13.78
CA GLN A 377 13.29 -0.76 -13.70
C GLN A 377 13.23 -2.02 -12.82
N PHE A 378 12.55 -1.98 -11.68
CA PHE A 378 12.34 -3.14 -10.82
C PHE A 378 11.62 -4.28 -11.54
N VAL A 379 10.53 -3.98 -12.26
CA VAL A 379 9.78 -4.98 -13.04
C VAL A 379 10.63 -5.55 -14.17
N ALA A 380 11.40 -4.71 -14.88
CA ALA A 380 12.30 -5.16 -15.94
C ALA A 380 13.34 -6.15 -15.41
N GLN A 381 13.95 -5.83 -14.27
CA GLN A 381 14.92 -6.69 -13.60
C GLN A 381 14.27 -7.99 -13.14
N HIS A 382 13.08 -7.92 -12.55
CA HIS A 382 12.34 -9.11 -12.12
C HIS A 382 12.01 -10.06 -13.28
N ILE A 383 11.58 -9.53 -14.43
CA ILE A 383 11.33 -10.32 -15.64
C ILE A 383 12.61 -10.98 -16.13
N GLN A 384 13.70 -10.20 -16.21
CA GLN A 384 15.00 -10.71 -16.62
C GLN A 384 15.47 -11.86 -15.71
N ASP A 385 15.43 -11.66 -14.39
CA ASP A 385 15.84 -12.66 -13.40
C ASP A 385 14.96 -13.91 -13.46
N THR A 386 13.66 -13.73 -13.70
CA THR A 386 12.72 -14.85 -13.83
C THR A 386 13.04 -15.70 -15.06
N VAL A 387 13.25 -15.08 -16.22
CA VAL A 387 13.61 -15.80 -17.45
C VAL A 387 14.97 -16.48 -17.31
N GLN A 388 15.92 -15.88 -16.59
CA GLN A 388 17.24 -16.49 -16.33
C GLN A 388 17.18 -17.71 -15.42
N ARG A 389 16.18 -17.81 -14.52
CA ARG A 389 16.01 -18.96 -13.61
C ARG A 389 15.41 -20.18 -14.28
N TRP A 390 14.76 -20.03 -15.44
CA TRP A 390 14.20 -21.17 -16.16
C TRP A 390 15.32 -22.01 -16.77
N ASP A 391 15.09 -23.32 -16.87
CA ASP A 391 15.96 -24.16 -17.69
C ASP A 391 15.74 -23.83 -19.18
N ALA A 392 16.83 -23.77 -19.94
CA ALA A 392 16.82 -23.42 -21.36
C ALA A 392 15.94 -24.39 -22.17
N GLU A 393 15.91 -25.66 -21.78
CA GLU A 393 15.06 -26.67 -22.41
C GLU A 393 13.57 -26.44 -22.12
N GLN A 394 13.23 -26.04 -20.89
CA GLN A 394 11.86 -25.73 -20.50
C GLN A 394 11.34 -24.50 -21.24
N MET A 395 12.14 -23.43 -21.32
CA MET A 395 11.78 -22.23 -22.08
C MET A 395 11.59 -22.55 -23.56
N SER A 396 12.50 -23.33 -24.15
CA SER A 396 12.40 -23.77 -25.54
C SER A 396 11.12 -24.56 -25.81
N ALA A 397 10.78 -25.51 -24.93
CA ALA A 397 9.56 -26.30 -25.02
C ALA A 397 8.29 -25.44 -24.91
N LEU A 398 8.30 -24.43 -24.05
CA LEU A 398 7.16 -23.53 -23.84
C LEU A 398 6.95 -22.60 -25.04
N ILE A 399 8.02 -22.12 -25.67
CA ILE A 399 7.94 -21.35 -26.91
C ILE A 399 7.50 -22.26 -28.08
N GLU A 400 8.03 -23.48 -28.16
CA GLU A 400 7.64 -24.48 -29.17
C GLU A 400 6.15 -24.83 -29.06
N LEU A 401 5.60 -24.90 -27.85
CA LEU A 401 4.19 -25.17 -27.63
C LEU A 401 3.28 -24.09 -28.21
N ASN A 402 3.69 -22.82 -28.07
CA ASN A 402 2.88 -21.67 -28.48
C ASN A 402 3.00 -21.36 -29.98
N ILE A 403 4.19 -21.51 -30.58
CA ILE A 403 4.47 -21.07 -31.96
C ILE A 403 4.73 -22.27 -32.90
N GLY A 404 4.95 -23.47 -32.35
CA GLY A 404 5.39 -24.63 -33.14
C GLY A 404 4.39 -25.10 -34.18
N LYS A 405 3.07 -24.91 -33.97
CA LYS A 405 2.05 -25.21 -34.98
C LYS A 405 2.27 -24.38 -36.24
N ASP A 406 2.46 -23.07 -36.08
CA ASP A 406 2.64 -22.14 -37.19
C ASP A 406 3.97 -22.41 -37.92
N LEU A 407 5.01 -22.82 -37.18
CA LEU A 407 6.27 -23.26 -37.78
C LEU A 407 6.14 -24.55 -38.60
N GLN A 408 5.22 -25.47 -38.25
CA GLN A 408 4.98 -26.65 -39.10
C GLN A 408 4.33 -26.29 -40.44
N TYR A 409 3.55 -25.19 -40.51
CA TYR A 409 3.02 -24.71 -41.80
C TYR A 409 4.13 -24.23 -42.73
N ILE A 410 5.22 -23.64 -42.21
CA ILE A 410 6.39 -23.29 -43.02
C ILE A 410 6.93 -24.54 -43.71
N ARG A 411 7.06 -25.66 -43.00
CA ARG A 411 7.53 -26.94 -43.57
C ARG A 411 6.60 -27.51 -44.65
N ILE A 412 5.28 -27.41 -44.45
CA ILE A 412 4.30 -27.80 -45.47
C ILE A 412 4.47 -26.92 -46.72
N ASN A 413 4.57 -25.61 -46.51
CA ASN A 413 4.77 -24.64 -47.60
C ASN A 413 6.10 -24.88 -48.32
N GLY A 414 7.19 -25.16 -47.61
CA GLY A 414 8.49 -25.50 -48.22
C GLY A 414 8.44 -26.76 -49.08
N THR A 415 7.60 -27.73 -48.72
CA THR A 415 7.36 -28.91 -49.55
C THR A 415 6.65 -28.54 -50.86
N VAL A 416 5.59 -27.73 -50.77
CA VAL A 416 4.80 -27.29 -51.93
C VAL A 416 5.61 -26.39 -52.85
N VAL A 417 6.27 -25.38 -52.29
CA VAL A 417 7.11 -24.42 -53.02
C VAL A 417 8.32 -25.12 -53.62
N GLY A 418 8.97 -26.02 -52.87
CA GLY A 418 10.06 -26.86 -53.39
C GLY A 418 9.63 -27.66 -54.61
N GLY A 419 8.44 -28.28 -54.56
CA GLY A 419 7.89 -29.00 -55.71
C GLY A 419 7.63 -28.10 -56.92
N LEU A 420 7.01 -26.94 -56.71
CA LEU A 420 6.77 -25.97 -57.79
C LEU A 420 8.08 -25.48 -58.43
N ILE A 421 9.11 -25.21 -57.63
CA ILE A 421 10.43 -24.83 -58.13
C ILE A 421 11.05 -25.99 -58.92
N GLY A 422 10.96 -27.22 -58.42
CA GLY A 422 11.42 -28.41 -59.13
C GLY A 422 10.74 -28.58 -60.49
N LEU A 423 9.43 -28.34 -60.55
CA LEU A 423 8.64 -28.36 -61.78
C LEU A 423 9.12 -27.29 -62.77
N VAL A 424 9.33 -26.06 -62.31
CA VAL A 424 9.81 -24.95 -63.16
C VAL A 424 11.22 -25.23 -63.68
N LEU A 425 12.14 -25.68 -62.82
CA LEU A 425 13.51 -26.01 -63.20
C LEU A 425 13.54 -27.21 -64.18
N PHE A 426 12.68 -28.20 -63.98
CA PHE A 426 12.53 -29.31 -64.92
C PHE A 426 12.04 -28.82 -66.29
N GLY A 427 11.00 -27.98 -66.30
CA GLY A 427 10.47 -27.39 -67.53
C GLY A 427 11.51 -26.56 -68.29
N LEU A 428 12.32 -25.78 -67.58
CA LEU A 428 13.41 -25.01 -68.18
C LEU A 428 14.55 -25.89 -68.72
N SER A 429 14.97 -26.91 -67.96
CA SER A 429 16.07 -27.81 -68.37
C SER A 429 15.69 -28.68 -69.56
N HIS A 430 14.43 -29.09 -69.68
CA HIS A 430 13.92 -29.94 -70.76
C HIS A 430 13.17 -29.15 -71.84
N ALA A 431 13.24 -27.81 -71.82
CA ALA A 431 12.50 -26.95 -72.75
C ALA A 431 12.75 -27.29 -74.23
N ARG A 432 13.98 -27.68 -74.60
CA ARG A 432 14.33 -28.08 -75.97
C ARG A 432 13.72 -29.43 -76.37
N GLU A 433 13.64 -30.38 -75.45
CA GLU A 433 13.05 -31.70 -75.70
C GLU A 433 11.53 -31.62 -75.76
N ILE A 434 10.92 -30.82 -74.88
CA ILE A 434 9.49 -30.52 -74.91
C ILE A 434 9.13 -29.79 -76.21
N ALA A 435 9.91 -28.78 -76.63
CA ALA A 435 9.69 -28.08 -77.89
C ALA A 435 9.78 -29.01 -79.11
N ARG A 436 10.70 -29.98 -79.12
CA ARG A 436 10.80 -30.99 -80.18
C ARG A 436 9.63 -31.97 -80.17
N ALA A 437 9.17 -32.40 -78.99
CA ALA A 437 8.01 -33.29 -78.86
C ALA A 437 6.70 -32.62 -79.28
N VAL A 438 6.58 -31.29 -79.10
CA VAL A 438 5.41 -30.50 -79.50
C VAL A 438 5.45 -30.08 -80.98
N ALA A 439 6.64 -29.85 -81.55
CA ALA A 439 6.79 -29.47 -82.96
C ALA A 439 6.87 -30.66 -83.93
N GLY A 440 7.03 -31.88 -83.41
CA GLY A 440 7.19 -33.12 -84.20
C GLY A 440 6.00 -34.08 -84.16
N GLY A 441 4.86 -33.66 -83.60
CA GLY A 441 3.55 -34.30 -83.75
C GLY A 441 2.64 -33.42 -84.57
#